data_AF-A0A8J3PXR7-F1
#
_entry.id   AF-A0A8J3PXR7-F1
#
_cell.length_a   1.000
_cell.length_b   1.000
_cell.length_c   1.000
_cell.angle_alpha   90.00
_cell.angle_beta   90.00
_cell.angle_gamma   90.00
#
_symmetry.space_group_name_H-M   'P 1'
#
loop_
_entity.id
_entity.type
_entity.pdbx_description
1 polymer ?
#
loop_
_entity_poly.entity_id
_entity_poly.type
_entity_poly.pdbx_seq_one_letter_code
_entity_poly.pdbx_strand_id
1 'polypeptide(L)'
;MKLLKPLPPYRPGEGAGQAPSLRITALALFGSWLCVAITESVFGNLDETTSIAAIAEGSGRLTAGGLIQLGAAALLGLALAGLGPVMRGSVAGRIGWALLVPAVPCSGAFAMFHLILVETGASGLNQTAMEQFVVERFQGPGLWAVPVTYYVFLGMLSLLLVLIALVRRGVTSFIAPVLFAAGLVGDNVVTGGVPEVASVCVMALGAAVAAYGLWRVGGMKPAMPGVPETAGSGVAAA
;
A
#
# COMPACT_ATOMS: atom_id res chain seq x y z
N MET A 1 -6.10 18.88 -21.85
CA MET A 1 -6.82 17.59 -22.09
C MET A 1 -5.92 16.39 -22.48
N LYS A 2 -4.63 16.31 -22.08
CA LYS A 2 -3.78 15.11 -22.33
C LYS A 2 -4.03 13.95 -21.35
N LEU A 3 -4.69 14.20 -20.22
CA LEU A 3 -4.93 13.22 -19.16
C LEU A 3 -5.99 12.16 -19.51
N LEU A 4 -6.88 12.41 -20.49
CA LEU A 4 -7.98 11.51 -20.85
C LEU A 4 -7.73 10.68 -22.11
N LYS A 5 -6.57 10.81 -22.75
CA LYS A 5 -6.25 9.95 -23.90
C LYS A 5 -6.15 8.49 -23.45
N PRO A 6 -6.65 7.53 -24.26
CA PRO A 6 -6.45 6.12 -23.99
C PRO A 6 -4.95 5.85 -23.84
N LEU A 7 -4.56 5.20 -22.75
CA LEU A 7 -3.18 4.80 -22.54
C LEU A 7 -2.92 3.52 -23.34
N PRO A 8 -1.72 3.35 -23.92
CA PRO A 8 -1.37 2.07 -24.52
C PRO A 8 -1.48 0.98 -23.44
N PRO A 9 -2.16 -0.15 -23.75
CA PRO A 9 -2.30 -1.24 -22.81
C PRO A 9 -0.92 -1.81 -22.47
N TYR A 10 -0.81 -2.41 -21.28
CA TYR A 10 0.39 -3.13 -20.87
C TYR A 10 0.67 -4.28 -21.83
N ARG A 11 1.87 -4.31 -22.41
CA ARG A 11 2.22 -5.32 -23.42
C ARG A 11 2.79 -6.58 -22.78
N PRO A 12 2.49 -7.79 -23.29
CA PRO A 12 3.18 -9.01 -22.86
C PRO A 12 4.70 -8.87 -23.05
N GLY A 13 5.47 -9.17 -22.02
CA GLY A 13 6.93 -8.98 -22.00
C GLY A 13 7.39 -7.55 -21.65
N GLU A 14 6.49 -6.58 -21.52
CA GLU A 14 6.81 -5.33 -20.84
C GLU A 14 7.23 -5.68 -19.39
N GLY A 15 8.29 -5.06 -18.87
CA GLY A 15 8.85 -5.44 -17.57
C GLY A 15 9.59 -6.78 -17.53
N ALA A 16 9.81 -7.46 -18.67
CA ALA A 16 10.71 -8.61 -18.72
C ALA A 16 12.11 -8.21 -18.24
N GLY A 17 12.68 -8.97 -17.30
CA GLY A 17 13.97 -8.67 -16.68
C GLY A 17 13.95 -7.54 -15.63
N GLN A 18 12.78 -6.98 -15.29
CA GLN A 18 12.69 -6.01 -14.20
C GLN A 18 12.89 -6.70 -12.84
N ALA A 19 13.56 -6.01 -11.91
CA ALA A 19 13.67 -6.41 -10.51
C ALA A 19 13.05 -5.32 -9.62
N PRO A 20 12.09 -5.66 -8.74
CA PRO A 20 11.48 -6.97 -8.55
C PRO A 20 10.51 -7.36 -9.69
N SER A 21 10.35 -8.67 -9.93
CA SER A 21 9.41 -9.19 -10.93
C SER A 21 7.97 -8.78 -10.60
N LEU A 22 7.08 -8.77 -11.61
CA LEU A 22 5.66 -8.42 -11.39
C LEU A 22 4.95 -9.31 -10.38
N ARG A 23 5.33 -10.59 -10.29
CA ARG A 23 4.76 -11.52 -9.31
C ARG A 23 5.21 -11.21 -7.90
N ILE A 24 6.49 -10.88 -7.71
CA ILE A 24 7.00 -10.41 -6.41
C ILE A 24 6.34 -9.08 -6.06
N THR A 25 6.19 -8.18 -7.04
CA THR A 25 5.49 -6.89 -6.87
C THR A 25 4.04 -7.09 -6.41
N ALA A 26 3.33 -8.05 -7.00
CA ALA A 26 1.97 -8.40 -6.61
C ALA A 26 1.89 -8.93 -5.17
N LEU A 27 2.75 -9.88 -4.81
CA LEU A 27 2.80 -10.43 -3.45
C LEU A 27 3.15 -9.35 -2.42
N ALA A 28 4.09 -8.47 -2.75
CA ALA A 28 4.50 -7.38 -1.88
C ALA A 28 3.37 -6.34 -1.70
N LEU A 29 2.64 -6.01 -2.77
CA LEU A 29 1.50 -5.09 -2.69
C LEU A 29 0.38 -5.67 -1.81
N PHE A 30 -0.01 -6.92 -2.05
CA PHE A 30 -1.04 -7.57 -1.24
C PHE A 30 -0.58 -7.74 0.21
N GLY A 31 0.64 -8.25 0.41
CA GLY A 31 1.21 -8.47 1.74
C GLY A 31 1.32 -7.20 2.55
N SER A 32 1.72 -6.08 1.93
CA SER A 32 1.77 -4.77 2.60
C SER A 32 0.41 -4.39 3.19
N TRP A 33 -0.65 -4.48 2.40
CA TRP A 33 -2.00 -4.12 2.82
C TRP A 33 -2.64 -5.12 3.79
N LEU A 34 -2.32 -6.40 3.64
CA LEU A 34 -2.69 -7.40 4.63
C LEU A 34 -2.02 -7.11 5.97
N CYS A 35 -0.75 -6.72 5.99
CA CYS A 35 -0.06 -6.30 7.20
C CYS A 35 -0.73 -5.07 7.81
N VAL A 36 -1.09 -4.05 7.04
CA VAL A 36 -1.85 -2.89 7.56
C VAL A 36 -3.16 -3.34 8.21
N ALA A 37 -3.98 -4.17 7.54
CA ALA A 37 -5.24 -4.65 8.12
C ALA A 37 -5.05 -5.46 9.42
N ILE A 38 -3.97 -6.25 9.50
CA ILE A 38 -3.62 -6.97 10.73
C ILE A 38 -3.16 -5.99 11.81
N THR A 39 -2.32 -5.01 11.47
CA THR A 39 -1.88 -3.96 12.40
C THR A 39 -3.09 -3.28 13.03
N GLU A 40 -4.05 -2.82 12.25
CA GLU A 40 -5.28 -2.17 12.74
C GLU A 40 -6.09 -3.10 13.65
N SER A 41 -6.18 -4.38 13.31
CA SER A 41 -6.84 -5.38 14.16
C SER A 41 -6.11 -5.61 15.49
N VAL A 42 -4.77 -5.46 15.50
CA VAL A 42 -3.91 -5.66 16.68
C VAL A 42 -3.92 -4.43 17.57
N PHE A 43 -3.80 -3.23 17.02
CA PHE A 43 -3.93 -1.97 17.75
C PHE A 43 -5.33 -1.84 18.34
N GLY A 44 -6.38 -2.04 17.53
CA GLY A 44 -7.73 -1.59 17.90
C GLY A 44 -7.68 -0.14 18.37
N ASN A 45 -8.49 0.25 19.35
CA ASN A 45 -8.55 1.64 19.83
C ASN A 45 -7.31 2.11 20.65
N LEU A 46 -6.20 1.38 20.65
CA LEU A 46 -5.00 1.71 21.44
C LEU A 46 -4.11 2.77 20.76
N ASP A 47 -4.24 2.97 19.46
CA ASP A 47 -3.57 4.02 18.71
C ASP A 47 -4.23 5.40 18.88
N GLU A 48 -5.51 5.44 19.24
CA GLU A 48 -6.27 6.65 19.59
C GLU A 48 -6.16 7.03 21.09
N THR A 49 -5.58 6.17 21.94
CA THR A 49 -5.56 6.41 23.40
C THR A 49 -4.47 7.39 23.82
N THR A 50 -4.78 8.23 24.81
CA THR A 50 -3.84 9.20 25.40
C THR A 50 -3.38 8.79 26.80
N SER A 51 -3.86 7.66 27.30
CA SER A 51 -3.58 7.19 28.66
C SER A 51 -2.31 6.34 28.66
N ILE A 52 -1.27 6.79 29.39
CA ILE A 52 -0.05 5.99 29.52
C ILE A 52 -0.31 4.66 30.24
N ALA A 53 -1.26 4.63 31.18
CA ALA A 53 -1.69 3.37 31.81
C ALA A 53 -2.26 2.39 30.77
N ALA A 54 -3.14 2.85 29.87
CA ALA A 54 -3.67 2.02 28.80
C ALA A 54 -2.59 1.59 27.78
N ILE A 55 -1.62 2.47 27.49
CA ILE A 55 -0.46 2.16 26.64
C ILE A 55 0.42 1.08 27.27
N ALA A 56 0.68 1.18 28.58
CA ALA A 56 1.47 0.20 29.32
C ALA A 56 0.77 -1.18 29.37
N GLU A 57 -0.53 -1.20 29.65
CA GLU A 57 -1.37 -2.42 29.61
C GLU A 57 -1.42 -3.03 28.20
N GLY A 58 -1.45 -2.18 27.17
CA GLY A 58 -1.47 -2.55 25.76
C GLY A 58 -0.10 -2.76 25.12
N SER A 59 1.00 -2.67 25.87
CA SER A 59 2.38 -2.58 25.35
C SER A 59 2.76 -3.71 24.39
N GLY A 60 2.37 -4.96 24.70
CA GLY A 60 2.62 -6.10 23.82
C GLY A 60 1.91 -5.98 22.46
N ARG A 61 0.68 -5.45 22.44
CA ARG A 61 -0.10 -5.22 21.21
C ARG A 61 0.50 -4.08 20.40
N LEU A 62 0.88 -2.98 21.05
CA LEU A 62 1.54 -1.85 20.40
C LEU A 62 2.88 -2.24 19.77
N THR A 63 3.68 -3.04 20.48
CA THR A 63 4.93 -3.58 19.92
C THR A 63 4.67 -4.49 18.72
N ALA A 64 3.73 -5.42 18.83
CA ALA A 64 3.40 -6.34 17.74
C ALA A 64 2.87 -5.58 16.50
N GLY A 65 1.91 -4.67 16.69
CA GLY A 65 1.38 -3.85 15.60
C GLY A 65 2.44 -2.95 14.96
N GLY A 66 3.30 -2.31 15.76
CA GLY A 66 4.42 -1.51 15.26
C GLY A 66 5.38 -2.33 14.39
N LEU A 67 5.75 -3.55 14.81
CA LEU A 67 6.61 -4.44 14.02
C LEU A 67 5.93 -4.91 12.73
N ILE A 68 4.63 -5.23 12.77
CA ILE A 68 3.86 -5.62 11.58
C ILE A 68 3.78 -4.44 10.60
N GLN A 69 3.62 -3.21 11.09
CA GLN A 69 3.59 -1.99 10.29
C GLN A 69 4.95 -1.69 9.63
N LEU A 70 6.07 -1.97 10.29
CA LEU A 70 7.39 -1.94 9.66
C LEU A 70 7.49 -2.95 8.51
N GLY A 71 6.96 -4.16 8.70
CA GLY A 71 6.82 -5.16 7.65
C GLY A 71 5.96 -4.65 6.48
N ALA A 72 4.84 -4.01 6.78
CA ALA A 72 3.97 -3.39 5.78
C ALA A 72 4.71 -2.34 4.93
N ALA A 73 5.52 -1.49 5.57
CA ALA A 73 6.34 -0.48 4.91
C ALA A 73 7.42 -1.10 4.00
N ALA A 74 8.11 -2.13 4.47
CA ALA A 74 9.13 -2.84 3.69
C ALA A 74 8.52 -3.52 2.44
N LEU A 75 7.36 -4.17 2.60
CA LEU A 75 6.62 -4.77 1.50
C LEU A 75 6.09 -3.71 0.53
N LEU A 76 5.62 -2.56 1.03
CA LEU A 76 5.21 -1.44 0.17
C LEU A 76 6.40 -0.91 -0.65
N GLY A 77 7.57 -0.75 -0.03
CA GLY A 77 8.80 -0.35 -0.73
C GLY A 77 9.17 -1.29 -1.87
N LEU A 78 9.10 -2.61 -1.62
CA LEU A 78 9.32 -3.62 -2.65
C LEU A 78 8.26 -3.54 -3.77
N ALA A 79 6.99 -3.37 -3.42
CA ALA A 79 5.91 -3.18 -4.40
C ALA A 79 6.14 -1.92 -5.25
N LEU A 80 6.54 -0.81 -4.64
CA LEU A 80 6.81 0.44 -5.36
C LEU A 80 7.97 0.32 -6.33
N ALA A 81 9.06 -0.35 -5.94
CA ALA A 81 10.19 -0.61 -6.84
C ALA A 81 9.73 -1.34 -8.12
N GLY A 82 8.84 -2.32 -7.98
CA GLY A 82 8.30 -3.08 -9.11
C GLY A 82 7.20 -2.38 -9.91
N LEU A 83 6.42 -1.49 -9.28
CA LEU A 83 5.38 -0.69 -9.94
C LEU A 83 5.96 0.45 -10.78
N GLY A 84 7.12 0.98 -10.44
CA GLY A 84 7.74 2.12 -11.13
C GLY A 84 7.81 1.96 -12.65
N PRO A 85 8.39 0.86 -13.19
CA PRO A 85 8.40 0.59 -14.63
C PRO A 85 6.99 0.53 -15.25
N VAL A 86 6.03 -0.09 -14.56
CA VAL A 86 4.61 -0.18 -14.99
C VAL A 86 3.95 1.19 -15.03
N MET A 87 4.38 2.15 -14.22
CA MET A 87 3.77 3.48 -14.18
C MET A 87 4.28 4.42 -15.28
N ARG A 88 5.42 4.12 -15.94
CA ARG A 88 6.06 5.02 -16.92
C ARG A 88 5.14 5.48 -18.05
N GLY A 89 4.24 4.61 -18.50
CA GLY A 89 3.27 4.88 -19.57
C GLY A 89 2.09 5.78 -19.16
N SER A 90 1.94 6.14 -17.88
CA SER A 90 0.80 6.91 -17.35
C SER A 90 1.27 8.14 -16.58
N VAL A 91 0.89 9.35 -17.01
CA VAL A 91 1.24 10.58 -16.26
C VAL A 91 0.66 10.53 -14.84
N ALA A 92 -0.62 10.19 -14.71
CA ALA A 92 -1.28 10.05 -13.40
C ALA A 92 -0.62 8.94 -12.55
N GLY A 93 -0.25 7.82 -13.18
CA GLY A 93 0.45 6.73 -12.50
C GLY A 93 1.83 7.13 -12.01
N ARG A 94 2.59 7.91 -12.78
CA ARG A 94 3.89 8.44 -12.34
C ARG A 94 3.77 9.42 -11.19
N ILE A 95 2.77 10.30 -11.23
CA ILE A 95 2.51 11.26 -10.14
C ILE A 95 2.11 10.48 -8.88
N GLY A 96 1.13 9.58 -8.98
CA GLY A 96 0.71 8.73 -7.87
C GLY A 96 1.88 7.92 -7.32
N TRP A 97 2.68 7.29 -8.17
CA TRP A 97 3.85 6.54 -7.74
C TRP A 97 4.91 7.41 -7.05
N ALA A 98 5.25 8.56 -7.63
CA ALA A 98 6.24 9.48 -7.06
C ALA A 98 5.78 10.04 -5.70
N LEU A 99 4.49 10.32 -5.54
CA LEU A 99 3.89 10.73 -4.28
C LEU A 99 3.74 9.56 -3.30
N LEU A 100 3.65 8.32 -3.78
CA LEU A 100 3.57 7.15 -2.91
C LEU A 100 4.95 6.73 -2.36
N VAL A 101 6.06 7.05 -3.03
CA VAL A 101 7.42 6.72 -2.58
C VAL A 101 7.73 7.28 -1.18
N PRO A 102 7.49 8.56 -0.87
CA PRO A 102 7.68 9.07 0.50
C PRO A 102 6.74 8.45 1.54
N ALA A 103 5.64 7.81 1.14
CA ALA A 103 4.75 7.13 2.07
C ALA A 103 5.43 5.93 2.74
N VAL A 104 6.46 5.32 2.13
CA VAL A 104 7.22 4.21 2.73
C VAL A 104 7.99 4.63 3.99
N PRO A 105 8.91 5.62 3.93
CA PRO A 105 9.57 6.09 5.15
C PRO A 105 8.58 6.75 6.13
N CYS A 106 7.48 7.35 5.66
CA CYS A 106 6.44 7.88 6.52
C CYS A 106 5.67 6.78 7.28
N SER A 107 5.37 5.66 6.62
CA SER A 107 4.81 4.46 7.26
C SER A 107 5.76 3.88 8.31
N GLY A 108 7.07 3.87 8.02
CA GLY A 108 8.08 3.46 8.98
C GLY A 108 8.16 4.39 10.18
N ALA A 109 8.05 5.71 9.95
CA ALA A 109 7.99 6.70 11.02
C ALA A 109 6.74 6.53 11.90
N PHE A 110 5.57 6.22 11.29
CA PHE A 110 4.34 5.90 12.01
C PHE A 110 4.45 4.61 12.84
N ALA A 111 5.15 3.59 12.33
CA ALA A 111 5.44 2.39 13.10
C ALA A 111 6.36 2.67 14.29
N MET A 112 7.44 3.44 14.07
CA MET A 112 8.37 3.87 15.12
C MET A 112 7.69 4.73 16.18
N PHE A 113 6.72 5.55 15.79
CA PHE A 113 5.91 6.33 16.72
C PHE A 113 5.24 5.44 17.78
N HIS A 114 4.57 4.35 17.37
CA HIS A 114 3.95 3.41 18.31
C HIS A 114 4.97 2.70 19.20
N LEU A 115 6.15 2.36 18.67
CA LEU A 115 7.22 1.74 19.46
C LEU A 115 7.80 2.72 20.49
N ILE A 116 7.91 4.01 20.16
CA ILE A 116 8.35 5.03 21.11
C ILE A 116 7.30 5.24 22.21
N LEU A 117 6.00 5.17 21.88
CA LEU A 117 4.94 5.24 22.91
C LEU A 117 5.07 4.13 23.94
N VAL A 118 5.44 2.90 23.53
CA VAL A 118 5.71 1.80 24.47
C VAL A 118 6.82 2.16 25.46
N GLU A 119 7.91 2.79 24.99
CA GLU A 119 9.01 3.23 25.87
C GLU A 119 8.56 4.28 26.89
N THR A 120 7.62 5.16 26.53
CA THR A 120 7.08 6.16 27.47
C THR A 120 6.22 5.56 28.59
N GLY A 121 5.68 4.36 28.39
CA GLY A 121 4.90 3.61 29.39
C GLY A 121 5.73 2.72 30.31
N ALA A 122 7.07 2.75 30.21
CA ALA A 122 7.94 1.87 30.99
C ALA A 122 7.86 2.13 32.51
N SER A 123 7.88 1.04 33.29
CA SER A 123 7.91 1.11 34.75
C SER A 123 9.20 1.79 35.23
N GLY A 124 9.06 2.84 36.05
CA GLY A 124 10.19 3.60 36.59
C GLY A 124 10.38 4.99 35.95
N LEU A 125 9.64 5.31 34.89
CA LEU A 125 9.56 6.67 34.37
C LEU A 125 8.56 7.51 35.17
N ASN A 126 8.83 8.82 35.29
CA ASN A 126 7.89 9.77 35.87
C ASN A 126 6.68 9.93 34.95
N GLN A 127 5.57 9.31 35.32
CA GLN A 127 4.37 9.20 34.50
C GLN A 127 3.80 10.57 34.11
N THR A 128 3.72 11.51 35.05
CA THR A 128 3.22 12.87 34.77
C THR A 128 4.10 13.61 33.77
N ALA A 129 5.43 13.45 33.85
CA ALA A 129 6.34 14.04 32.88
C ALA A 129 6.24 13.38 31.49
N MET A 130 6.02 12.06 31.45
CA MET A 130 5.80 11.33 30.19
C MET A 130 4.47 11.69 29.55
N GLU A 131 3.40 11.91 30.33
CA GLU A 131 2.11 12.38 29.81
C GLU A 131 2.25 13.75 29.15
N GLN A 132 2.95 14.68 29.78
CA GLN A 132 3.26 15.98 29.19
C GLN A 132 4.12 15.86 27.93
N PHE A 133 5.15 15.00 27.94
CA PHE A 133 5.97 14.73 26.76
C PHE A 133 5.13 14.19 25.59
N VAL A 134 4.19 13.29 25.87
CA VAL A 134 3.29 12.73 24.85
C VAL A 134 2.38 13.81 24.28
N VAL A 135 1.76 14.62 25.12
CA VAL A 135 0.90 15.71 24.65
C VAL A 135 1.69 16.72 23.80
N GLU A 136 2.86 17.16 24.27
CA GLU A 136 3.65 18.21 23.61
C GLU A 136 4.35 17.76 22.32
N ARG A 137 4.80 16.50 22.25
CA ARG A 137 5.59 15.99 21.12
C ARG A 137 4.82 15.10 20.16
N PHE A 138 3.75 14.47 20.63
CA PHE A 138 2.97 13.49 19.86
C PHE A 138 1.55 13.95 19.53
N GLN A 139 0.98 14.95 20.23
CA GLN A 139 -0.40 15.43 19.97
C GLN A 139 -0.53 16.88 19.49
N GLY A 140 0.49 17.73 19.68
CA GLY A 140 0.55 19.04 19.03
C GLY A 140 0.86 18.94 17.52
N PRO A 141 0.95 20.08 16.77
CA PRO A 141 1.54 20.13 15.43
C PRO A 141 3.06 19.88 15.48
N GLY A 142 3.48 18.84 16.20
CA GLY A 142 4.84 18.38 16.29
C GLY A 142 5.29 17.81 14.96
N LEU A 143 6.60 17.68 14.79
CA LEU A 143 7.21 17.22 13.55
C LEU A 143 6.74 15.82 13.13
N TRP A 144 6.20 15.02 14.06
CA TRP A 144 5.61 13.70 13.79
C TRP A 144 4.27 13.75 13.05
N ALA A 145 3.51 14.83 13.16
CA ALA A 145 2.24 14.97 12.45
C ALA A 145 2.44 14.97 10.92
N VAL A 146 3.59 15.47 10.44
CA VAL A 146 3.91 15.55 9.00
C VAL A 146 4.00 14.15 8.34
N PRO A 147 4.88 13.23 8.78
CA PRO A 147 4.94 11.90 8.18
C PRO A 147 3.65 11.11 8.37
N VAL A 148 2.99 11.23 9.53
CA VAL A 148 1.72 10.51 9.78
C VAL A 148 0.62 11.01 8.84
N THR A 149 0.40 12.32 8.75
CA THR A 149 -0.58 12.92 7.83
C THR A 149 -0.26 12.57 6.38
N TYR A 150 1.03 12.59 6.00
CA TYR A 150 1.44 12.20 4.66
C TYR A 150 1.04 10.75 4.37
N TYR A 151 1.35 9.82 5.28
CA TYR A 151 1.06 8.41 5.09
C TYR A 151 -0.45 8.14 5.02
N VAL A 152 -1.21 8.61 6.02
CA VAL A 152 -2.64 8.31 6.20
C VAL A 152 -3.51 8.98 5.13
N PHE A 153 -3.17 10.20 4.69
CA PHE A 153 -3.97 10.89 3.67
C PHE A 153 -3.33 10.82 2.29
N LEU A 154 -2.17 11.44 2.14
CA LEU A 154 -1.58 11.62 0.82
C LEU A 154 -1.09 10.30 0.22
N GLY A 155 -0.60 9.38 1.05
CA GLY A 155 -0.22 8.02 0.67
C GLY A 155 -1.40 7.26 0.07
N MET A 156 -2.56 7.29 0.74
CA MET A 156 -3.75 6.57 0.27
C MET A 156 -4.31 7.14 -1.03
N LEU A 157 -4.36 8.47 -1.15
CA LEU A 157 -4.74 9.13 -2.40
C LEU A 157 -3.75 8.82 -3.54
N SER A 158 -2.46 8.77 -3.22
CA SER A 158 -1.41 8.44 -4.18
C SER A 158 -1.51 7.00 -4.68
N LEU A 159 -1.83 6.05 -3.78
CA LEU A 159 -2.10 4.67 -4.17
C LEU A 159 -3.35 4.56 -5.03
N LEU A 160 -4.41 5.31 -4.73
CA LEU A 160 -5.61 5.33 -5.57
C LEU A 160 -5.29 5.78 -7.00
N LEU A 161 -4.42 6.78 -7.18
CA LEU A 161 -3.93 7.19 -8.51
C LEU A 161 -3.14 6.08 -9.21
N VAL A 162 -2.32 5.32 -8.49
CA VAL A 162 -1.61 4.15 -9.02
C VAL A 162 -2.60 3.06 -9.46
N LEU A 163 -3.62 2.76 -8.65
CA LEU A 163 -4.66 1.78 -8.98
C LEU A 163 -5.45 2.18 -10.23
N ILE A 164 -5.86 3.45 -10.32
CA ILE A 164 -6.53 4.00 -11.52
C ILE A 164 -5.61 3.88 -12.74
N ALA A 165 -4.31 4.16 -12.60
CA ALA A 165 -3.36 3.99 -13.68
C ALA A 165 -3.24 2.52 -14.12
N LEU A 166 -3.21 1.56 -13.20
CA LEU A 166 -3.19 0.13 -13.50
C LEU A 166 -4.44 -0.31 -14.29
N VAL A 167 -5.62 0.20 -13.93
CA VAL A 167 -6.87 -0.05 -14.68
C VAL A 167 -6.77 0.51 -16.09
N ARG A 168 -6.31 1.75 -16.24
CA ARG A 168 -6.16 2.39 -17.55
C ARG A 168 -5.12 1.72 -18.44
N ARG A 169 -4.15 1.03 -17.84
CA ARG A 169 -3.18 0.20 -18.56
C ARG A 169 -3.67 -1.22 -18.83
N GLY A 170 -4.88 -1.59 -18.42
CA GLY A 170 -5.45 -2.92 -18.60
C GLY A 170 -4.79 -4.01 -17.73
N VAL A 171 -4.09 -3.62 -16.67
CA VAL A 171 -3.38 -4.54 -15.76
C VAL A 171 -4.36 -5.16 -14.75
N THR A 172 -5.27 -4.36 -14.21
CA THR A 172 -6.27 -4.80 -13.23
C THR A 172 -7.68 -4.29 -13.56
N SER A 173 -8.67 -4.78 -12.82
CA SER A 173 -10.09 -4.41 -12.94
C SER A 173 -10.39 -3.09 -12.22
N PHE A 174 -11.41 -2.35 -12.69
CA PHE A 174 -11.93 -1.15 -12.03
C PHE A 174 -12.40 -1.40 -10.59
N ILE A 175 -12.68 -2.66 -10.24
CA ILE A 175 -13.04 -3.08 -8.88
C ILE A 175 -11.93 -2.71 -7.87
N ALA A 176 -10.65 -2.78 -8.26
CA ALA A 176 -9.54 -2.49 -7.35
C ALA A 176 -9.59 -1.05 -6.78
N PRO A 177 -9.59 0.02 -7.60
CA PRO A 177 -9.70 1.38 -7.07
C PRO A 177 -11.06 1.67 -6.42
N VAL A 178 -12.15 1.01 -6.83
CA VAL A 178 -13.47 1.20 -6.20
C VAL A 178 -13.48 0.67 -4.77
N LEU A 179 -13.02 -0.58 -4.56
CA LEU A 179 -12.89 -1.15 -3.21
C LEU A 179 -11.96 -0.30 -2.36
N PHE A 180 -10.80 0.08 -2.92
CA PHE A 180 -9.84 0.90 -2.18
C PHE A 180 -10.43 2.26 -1.77
N ALA A 181 -11.11 2.96 -2.67
CA ALA A 181 -11.77 4.22 -2.35
C ALA A 181 -12.91 4.07 -1.35
N ALA A 182 -13.71 3.00 -1.44
CA ALA A 182 -14.78 2.72 -0.49
C ALA A 182 -14.23 2.49 0.92
N GLY A 183 -13.15 1.70 1.04
CA GLY A 183 -12.44 1.51 2.30
C GLY A 183 -11.87 2.82 2.84
N LEU A 184 -11.17 3.61 2.00
CA LEU A 184 -10.63 4.91 2.40
C LEU A 184 -11.71 5.88 2.89
N VAL A 185 -12.86 5.94 2.22
CA VAL A 185 -13.98 6.77 2.66
C VAL A 185 -14.56 6.24 3.97
N GLY A 186 -14.73 4.92 4.12
CA GLY A 186 -15.21 4.31 5.36
C GLY A 186 -14.31 4.64 6.56
N ASP A 187 -13.00 4.51 6.37
CA ASP A 187 -11.95 4.82 7.34
C ASP A 187 -11.99 6.28 7.81
N ASN A 188 -12.30 7.21 6.90
CA ASN A 188 -12.39 8.64 7.21
C ASN A 188 -13.75 9.09 7.76
N VAL A 189 -14.80 8.26 7.63
CA VAL A 189 -16.17 8.60 8.06
C VAL A 189 -16.53 7.90 9.37
N VAL A 190 -15.97 6.72 9.64
CA VAL A 190 -16.25 5.93 10.82
C VAL A 190 -14.96 5.69 11.59
N THR A 191 -14.75 6.50 12.62
CA THR A 191 -13.55 6.43 13.49
C THR A 191 -13.73 5.38 14.58
N GLY A 192 -12.72 4.55 14.77
CA GLY A 192 -12.60 3.65 15.91
C GLY A 192 -13.31 2.30 15.74
N GLY A 193 -12.60 1.23 16.13
CA GLY A 193 -13.16 -0.08 16.40
C GLY A 193 -13.47 -0.94 15.16
N VAL A 194 -14.55 -1.73 15.24
CA VAL A 194 -14.90 -2.72 14.19
C VAL A 194 -15.09 -2.09 12.80
N PRO A 195 -15.73 -0.92 12.64
CA PRO A 195 -15.92 -0.30 11.32
C PRO A 195 -14.63 0.16 10.65
N GLU A 196 -13.65 0.64 11.42
CA GLU A 196 -12.33 1.04 10.93
C GLU A 196 -11.55 -0.17 10.39
N VAL A 197 -11.50 -1.25 11.19
CA VAL A 197 -10.91 -2.54 10.77
C VAL A 197 -11.58 -3.06 9.50
N ALA A 198 -12.90 -2.97 9.41
CA ALA A 198 -13.64 -3.38 8.20
C ALA A 198 -13.26 -2.51 6.99
N SER A 199 -13.10 -1.21 7.17
CA SER A 199 -12.72 -0.26 6.13
C SER A 199 -11.32 -0.54 5.59
N VAL A 200 -10.37 -0.82 6.48
CA VAL A 200 -8.99 -1.20 6.12
C VAL A 200 -8.95 -2.57 5.45
N CYS A 201 -9.76 -3.53 5.90
CA CYS A 201 -9.94 -4.81 5.20
C CYS A 201 -10.45 -4.61 3.77
N VAL A 202 -11.40 -3.71 3.55
CA VAL A 202 -11.92 -3.38 2.21
C VAL A 202 -10.82 -2.73 1.34
N MET A 203 -9.97 -1.87 1.91
CA MET A 203 -8.78 -1.36 1.20
C MET A 203 -7.83 -2.50 0.80
N ALA A 204 -7.57 -3.44 1.72
CA ALA A 204 -6.71 -4.60 1.45
C ALA A 204 -7.28 -5.52 0.35
N LEU A 205 -8.61 -5.68 0.27
CA LEU A 205 -9.25 -6.38 -0.84
C LEU A 205 -9.04 -5.66 -2.17
N GLY A 206 -9.13 -4.32 -2.20
CA GLY A 206 -8.77 -3.53 -3.38
C GLY A 206 -7.33 -3.76 -3.85
N ALA A 207 -6.38 -3.78 -2.90
CA ALA A 207 -4.99 -4.12 -3.17
C ALA A 207 -4.81 -5.57 -3.66
N ALA A 208 -5.58 -6.53 -3.13
CA ALA A 208 -5.57 -7.92 -3.55
C ALA A 208 -6.03 -8.08 -5.02
N VAL A 209 -7.09 -7.38 -5.42
CA VAL A 209 -7.56 -7.36 -6.83
C VAL A 209 -6.50 -6.76 -7.75
N ALA A 210 -5.82 -5.70 -7.32
CA ALA A 210 -4.70 -5.11 -8.06
C ALA A 210 -3.53 -6.09 -8.20
N ALA A 211 -3.14 -6.74 -7.10
CA ALA A 211 -2.10 -7.75 -7.04
C ALA A 211 -2.40 -8.95 -7.96
N TYR A 212 -3.65 -9.44 -7.95
CA TYR A 212 -4.07 -10.50 -8.86
C TYR A 212 -3.91 -10.11 -10.34
N GLY A 213 -4.29 -8.87 -10.69
CA GLY A 213 -4.06 -8.32 -12.02
C GLY A 213 -2.58 -8.33 -12.43
N LEU A 214 -1.71 -7.81 -11.55
CA LEU A 214 -0.26 -7.81 -11.72
C LEU A 214 0.32 -9.23 -11.87
N TRP A 215 -0.15 -10.16 -11.04
CA TRP A 215 0.27 -11.56 -11.07
C TRP A 215 -0.06 -12.23 -12.40
N ARG A 216 -1.29 -12.02 -12.89
CA ARG A 216 -1.78 -12.56 -14.16
C ARG A 216 -0.95 -12.02 -15.33
N VAL A 217 -0.75 -10.70 -15.41
CA VAL A 217 0.03 -10.13 -16.52
C VAL A 217 1.50 -10.50 -16.46
N GLY A 218 2.07 -10.69 -15.26
CA GLY A 218 3.44 -11.16 -15.07
C GLY A 218 3.67 -12.61 -15.48
N GLY A 219 2.61 -13.39 -15.68
CA GLY A 219 2.68 -14.75 -16.23
C GLY A 219 2.57 -14.81 -17.75
N MET A 220 2.26 -13.70 -18.43
CA MET A 220 2.10 -13.71 -19.89
C MET A 220 3.46 -13.78 -20.56
N LYS A 221 3.68 -14.82 -21.38
CA LYS A 221 4.88 -14.92 -22.21
C LYS A 221 4.86 -13.81 -23.28
N PRO A 222 6.01 -13.20 -23.62
CA PRO A 222 6.10 -12.36 -24.80
C PRO A 222 5.62 -13.15 -26.02
N ALA A 223 4.89 -12.51 -26.93
CA ALA A 223 4.63 -13.14 -28.23
C ALA A 223 6.00 -13.40 -28.88
N MET A 224 6.30 -14.67 -29.16
CA MET A 224 7.54 -15.03 -29.85
C MET A 224 7.51 -14.37 -31.23
N PRO A 225 8.52 -13.57 -31.60
CA PRO A 225 8.59 -13.01 -32.94
C PRO A 225 8.83 -14.16 -33.93
N GLY A 226 7.81 -14.44 -34.76
CA GLY A 226 7.93 -15.24 -35.98
C GLY A 226 8.35 -16.70 -35.78
N VAL A 227 7.39 -17.57 -35.48
CA VAL A 227 7.37 -18.84 -36.21
C VAL A 227 6.52 -18.53 -37.45
N PRO A 228 7.10 -18.45 -38.66
CA PRO A 228 6.27 -18.36 -39.85
C PRO A 228 5.32 -19.55 -39.81
N GLU A 229 4.02 -19.30 -39.97
CA GLU A 229 3.08 -20.36 -40.31
C GLU A 229 3.73 -21.12 -41.46
N THR A 230 4.08 -22.39 -41.24
CA THR A 230 4.41 -23.29 -42.34
C THR A 230 3.18 -23.30 -43.20
N ALA A 231 3.20 -22.48 -44.25
CA ALA A 231 2.23 -22.50 -45.33
C ALA A 231 2.10 -23.97 -45.71
N GLY A 232 0.95 -24.55 -45.36
CA GLY A 232 0.66 -25.94 -45.64
C GLY A 232 0.93 -26.15 -47.11
N SER A 233 1.80 -27.09 -47.42
CA SER A 233 2.06 -27.57 -48.77
C SER A 233 0.74 -28.09 -49.33
N GLY A 234 -0.02 -27.19 -49.94
CA GLY A 234 -1.12 -27.51 -50.83
C GLY A 234 -0.49 -28.12 -52.08
N VAL A 235 -0.24 -29.42 -52.00
CA VAL A 235 -0.07 -30.29 -53.16
C VAL A 235 -1.29 -30.06 -54.05
N ALA A 236 -1.11 -29.32 -55.14
CA ALA A 236 -2.04 -29.36 -56.24
C ALA A 236 -1.87 -30.74 -56.90
N ALA A 237 -2.77 -31.65 -56.55
CA ALA A 237 -2.97 -32.90 -57.26
C ALA A 237 -4.32 -32.84 -57.99
N ALA A 238 -4.24 -33.23 -59.27
CA ALA A 238 -5.30 -33.43 -60.28
C ALA A 238 -5.83 -32.16 -60.97
#